data_AF-A0A286BYQ6-F1
#
_entry.id   AF-A0A286BYQ6-F1
#
_cell.length_a   1.000
_cell.length_b   1.000
_cell.length_c   1.000
_cell.angle_alpha   90.00
_cell.angle_beta   90.00
_cell.angle_gamma   90.00
#
_symmetry.space_group_name_H-M   'P 1'
#
loop_
_entity.id
_entity.type
_entity.pdbx_description
1 polymer ?
#
loop_
_entity_poly.entity_id
_entity_poly.type
_entity_poly.pdbx_seq_one_letter_code
_entity_poly.pdbx_strand_id
1 'polypeptide(L)'
;MKDYYKIDLEAFMQNNADLIRTIKSKAPVYADELGLEVVQYINREIKQAHLDYIESLGVKDPYEYYISQHESDRYLADQLIAQHRATLHSSTS
;
A
#
# COMPACT_ATOMS: atom_id res chain seq x y z
N MET A 1 8.24 14.32 6.03
CA MET A 1 8.32 12.88 6.39
C MET A 1 8.14 12.09 5.12
N LYS A 2 8.88 10.99 4.92
CA LYS A 2 8.71 10.12 3.73
C LYS A 2 7.32 9.49 3.75
N ASP A 3 6.71 9.37 2.59
CA ASP A 3 5.48 8.59 2.43
C ASP A 3 5.87 7.14 2.11
N TYR A 4 6.11 6.36 3.17
CA TYR A 4 6.56 4.98 3.03
C TYR A 4 5.56 4.09 2.30
N TYR A 5 4.26 4.37 2.45
CA TYR A 5 3.22 3.68 1.69
C TYR A 5 3.36 3.95 0.19
N LYS A 6 3.53 5.22 -0.20
CA LYS A 6 3.71 5.56 -1.61
C LYS A 6 4.97 4.93 -2.21
N ILE A 7 6.08 4.92 -1.47
CA ILE A 7 7.34 4.30 -1.91
C ILE A 7 7.14 2.79 -2.12
N ASP A 8 6.49 2.11 -1.17
CA ASP A 8 6.22 0.68 -1.26
C ASP A 8 5.26 0.34 -2.42
N LEU A 9 4.20 1.15 -2.60
CA LEU A 9 3.25 1.01 -3.70
C LEU A 9 3.93 1.17 -5.06
N GLU A 10 4.82 2.16 -5.20
CA GLU A 10 5.59 2.37 -6.43
C GLU A 10 6.52 1.18 -6.73
N ALA A 11 7.20 0.65 -5.71
CA ALA A 11 8.03 -0.55 -5.83
C ALA A 11 7.20 -1.79 -6.20
N PHE A 12 6.03 -1.97 -5.57
CA PHE A 12 5.09 -3.03 -5.89
C PHE A 12 4.63 -2.96 -7.35
N MET A 13 4.26 -1.78 -7.84
CA MET A 13 3.83 -1.59 -9.23
C MET A 13 4.94 -1.89 -10.23
N GLN A 14 6.19 -1.52 -9.92
CA GLN A 14 7.34 -1.80 -10.78
C GLN A 14 7.62 -3.31 -10.85
N ASN A 15 7.55 -4.01 -9.71
CA ASN A 15 7.80 -5.44 -9.64
C ASN A 15 6.66 -6.29 -10.21
N ASN A 16 5.45 -5.73 -10.34
CA ASN A 16 4.25 -6.43 -10.80
C ASN A 16 3.70 -5.83 -12.11
N ALA A 17 4.58 -5.38 -13.01
CA ALA A 17 4.19 -4.66 -14.23
C ALA A 17 3.14 -5.39 -15.09
N ASP A 18 3.17 -6.72 -15.16
CA ASP A 18 2.18 -7.51 -15.90
C ASP A 18 0.80 -7.48 -15.26
N LEU A 19 0.71 -7.60 -13.93
CA LEU A 19 -0.54 -7.42 -13.18
C LEU A 19 -1.12 -6.02 -13.42
N ILE A 20 -0.28 -4.99 -13.33
CA ILE A 20 -0.68 -3.60 -13.58
C ILE A 20 -1.21 -3.43 -15.01
N ARG A 21 -0.58 -4.10 -16.00
CA ARG A 21 -1.05 -4.10 -17.39
C ARG A 21 -2.44 -4.75 -17.51
N THR A 22 -2.67 -5.87 -16.82
CA THR A 22 -3.96 -6.56 -16.80
C THR A 22 -5.06 -5.72 -16.14
N ILE A 23 -4.77 -5.04 -15.03
CA ILE A 23 -5.71 -4.12 -14.39
C ILE A 23 -6.10 -3.00 -15.37
N LYS A 24 -5.10 -2.38 -16.01
CA LYS A 24 -5.32 -1.29 -16.98
C LYS A 24 -6.11 -1.73 -18.21
N SER A 25 -5.88 -2.95 -18.73
CA SER A 25 -6.63 -3.43 -19.91
C SER A 25 -8.09 -3.71 -19.61
N LYS A 26 -8.40 -4.07 -18.36
CA LYS A 26 -9.75 -4.38 -17.88
C LYS A 26 -10.54 -3.13 -17.47
N ALA A 27 -9.83 -2.06 -17.08
CA ALA A 27 -10.41 -0.86 -16.53
C ALA A 27 -11.51 -0.18 -17.37
N PRO A 28 -11.43 -0.07 -18.72
CA PRO A 28 -12.49 0.58 -19.50
C PRO A 28 -13.86 -0.09 -19.37
N VAL A 29 -13.89 -1.42 -19.18
CA VAL A 29 -15.14 -2.19 -19.06
C VAL A 29 -15.65 -2.13 -17.62
N TYR A 30 -14.81 -2.50 -16.65
CA TYR A 30 -15.26 -2.59 -15.25
C TYR A 30 -15.46 -1.24 -14.57
N ALA A 31 -14.77 -0.17 -15.02
CA ALA A 31 -15.02 1.16 -14.47
C ALA A 31 -16.44 1.63 -14.82
N ASP A 32 -16.89 1.38 -16.06
CA ASP A 32 -18.25 1.70 -16.52
C ASP A 32 -19.31 0.91 -15.74
N GLU A 33 -19.12 -0.41 -15.59
CA GLU A 33 -20.02 -1.28 -14.80
C GLU A 33 -20.17 -0.83 -13.34
N LEU A 34 -19.14 -0.20 -12.77
CA LEU A 34 -19.11 0.27 -11.39
C LEU A 34 -19.45 1.77 -11.26
N GLY A 35 -19.71 2.48 -12.37
CA GLY A 35 -19.94 3.93 -12.37
C GLY A 35 -18.73 4.74 -11.86
N LEU A 36 -17.52 4.26 -12.12
CA LEU A 36 -16.26 4.88 -11.71
C LEU A 36 -15.52 5.46 -12.92
N GLU A 37 -14.71 6.48 -12.68
CA GLU A 37 -13.70 6.88 -13.66
C GLU A 37 -12.64 5.78 -13.82
N VAL A 38 -12.14 5.59 -15.03
CA VAL A 38 -11.12 4.57 -15.35
C VAL A 38 -9.91 4.67 -14.40
N VAL A 39 -9.46 5.89 -14.10
CA VAL A 39 -8.34 6.14 -13.18
C VAL A 39 -8.69 5.76 -11.74
N GLN A 40 -9.94 5.98 -11.31
CA GLN A 40 -10.38 5.61 -9.97
C GLN A 40 -10.42 4.09 -9.80
N TYR A 41 -10.94 3.38 -10.81
CA TYR A 41 -10.93 1.92 -10.83
C TYR A 41 -9.49 1.38 -10.77
N ILE A 42 -8.60 1.86 -11.65
CA ILE A 42 -7.19 1.42 -11.66
C ILE A 42 -6.55 1.65 -10.30
N ASN A 43 -6.71 2.83 -9.71
CA ASN A 43 -6.14 3.13 -8.40
C ASN A 43 -6.71 2.22 -7.31
N ARG A 44 -8.02 1.94 -7.33
CA ARG A 44 -8.65 1.02 -6.38
C ARG A 44 -8.07 -0.38 -6.48
N GLU A 45 -8.01 -0.94 -7.69
CA GLU A 45 -7.54 -2.30 -7.91
C GLU A 45 -6.05 -2.47 -7.56
N ILE A 46 -5.22 -1.49 -7.90
CA ILE A 46 -3.79 -1.53 -7.54
C ILE A 46 -3.63 -1.48 -6.02
N LYS A 47 -4.39 -0.62 -5.34
CA LYS A 47 -4.37 -0.53 -3.88
C LYS A 47 -4.82 -1.83 -3.22
N GLN A 48 -5.88 -2.46 -3.74
CA GLN A 48 -6.36 -3.73 -3.23
C GLN A 48 -5.31 -4.83 -3.42
N ALA A 49 -4.77 -4.97 -4.64
CA ALA A 49 -3.75 -5.98 -4.93
C ALA A 49 -2.47 -5.79 -4.08
N HIS A 50 -2.12 -4.53 -3.77
CA HIS A 50 -1.01 -4.22 -2.88
C HIS A 50 -1.29 -4.66 -1.43
N LEU A 51 -2.50 -4.40 -0.92
CA LEU A 51 -2.92 -4.87 0.40
C LEU A 51 -2.98 -6.40 0.48
N ASP A 52 -3.54 -7.06 -0.53
CA ASP A 52 -3.61 -8.52 -0.61
C ASP A 52 -2.20 -9.14 -0.63
N TYR A 53 -1.26 -8.50 -1.33
CA TYR A 53 0.14 -8.91 -1.33
C TYR A 53 0.74 -8.82 0.08
N ILE A 54 0.56 -7.72 0.79
CA ILE A 54 1.08 -7.54 2.15
C ILE A 54 0.45 -8.54 3.11
N GLU A 55 -0.86 -8.76 3.02
CA GLU A 55 -1.57 -9.76 3.82
C GLU A 55 -1.01 -11.16 3.56
N SER A 56 -0.71 -11.49 2.31
CA SER A 56 -0.11 -12.79 1.95
C SER A 56 1.28 -13.04 2.57
N LEU A 57 2.00 -11.98 2.95
CA LEU A 57 3.27 -12.06 3.67
C LEU A 57 3.09 -12.29 5.18
N GLY A 58 1.85 -12.33 5.68
CA GLY A 58 1.54 -12.46 7.10
C GLY A 58 1.81 -11.18 7.91
N VAL A 59 1.90 -10.03 7.24
CA VAL A 59 2.12 -8.72 7.87
C VAL A 59 0.85 -8.29 8.59
N LYS A 60 0.96 -8.02 9.89
CA LYS A 60 -0.16 -7.57 10.74
C LYS A 60 -0.38 -6.07 10.69
N ASP A 61 0.71 -5.31 10.56
CA ASP A 61 0.69 -3.86 10.49
C ASP A 61 1.42 -3.40 9.22
N PRO A 62 0.67 -3.03 8.17
CA PRO A 62 1.26 -2.54 6.93
C PRO A 62 2.12 -1.29 7.13
N TYR A 63 1.78 -0.41 8.08
CA TYR A 63 2.55 0.82 8.32
C TYR A 63 3.96 0.49 8.83
N GLU A 64 4.06 -0.41 9.80
CA GLU A 64 5.35 -0.89 10.31
C GLU A 64 6.16 -1.60 9.23
N TYR A 65 5.49 -2.39 8.38
CA TYR A 65 6.12 -3.04 7.24
C TYR A 65 6.73 -2.02 6.27
N TYR A 66 5.98 -0.99 5.85
CA TYR A 66 6.49 0.01 4.92
C TYR A 66 7.72 0.74 5.45
N ILE A 67 7.72 1.11 6.73
CA ILE A 67 8.88 1.74 7.37
C ILE A 67 10.07 0.78 7.37
N SER A 68 9.86 -0.47 7.78
CA SER A 68 10.92 -1.47 7.90
C SER A 68 11.57 -1.80 6.55
N GLN A 69 10.82 -1.70 5.44
CA GLN A 69 11.34 -1.91 4.10
C GLN A 69 12.08 -0.70 3.52
N HIS A 70 11.63 0.52 3.81
CA HIS A 70 12.05 1.73 3.06
C HIS A 70 12.78 2.79 3.88
N GLU A 71 12.87 2.65 5.20
CA GLU A 71 13.72 3.50 6.03
C GLU A 71 15.07 2.82 6.30
N SER A 72 16.14 3.41 5.75
CA SER A 72 17.51 2.95 5.92
C SER A 72 18.08 3.31 7.31
N ASP A 73 17.62 4.40 7.91
CA ASP A 73 18.02 4.79 9.26
C ASP A 73 17.21 3.97 10.29
N ARG A 74 17.86 2.96 10.86
CA ARG A 74 17.23 2.05 11.84
C ARG A 74 16.70 2.78 13.07
N TYR A 75 17.41 3.81 13.54
CA TYR A 75 16.99 4.54 14.73
C TYR A 75 15.71 5.33 14.44
N LEU A 76 15.65 5.98 13.28
CA LEU A 76 14.44 6.68 12.84
C LEU A 76 13.29 5.69 12.60
N ALA A 77 13.55 4.55 11.96
CA ALA A 77 12.54 3.51 11.75
C ALA A 77 11.89 3.05 13.06
N ASP A 78 12.71 2.70 14.05
CA ASP A 78 12.24 2.26 15.37
C ASP A 78 11.41 3.35 16.07
N GLN A 79 11.84 4.61 15.97
CA GLN A 79 11.12 5.74 16.56
C GLN A 79 9.73 5.93 15.94
N LEU A 80 9.63 5.83 14.61
CA LEU A 80 8.37 5.98 13.89
C LEU A 80 7.39 4.85 14.19
N ILE A 81 7.89 3.62 14.26
CA ILE A 81 7.09 2.45 14.65
C ILE A 81 6.59 2.59 16.09
N ALA A 82 7.46 2.99 17.02
CA ALA A 82 7.07 3.21 18.41
C ALA A 82 5.99 4.30 18.53
N GLN A 83 6.13 5.40 17.78
CA GLN A 83 5.13 6.46 17.75
C GLN A 83 3.79 5.96 17.20
N HIS A 84 3.80 5.17 16.13
CA HIS A 84 2.58 4.60 15.56
C HIS A 84 1.84 3.70 16.56
N ARG A 85 2.55 2.75 17.17
CA ARG A 85 1.98 1.86 18.19
C ARG A 85 1.36 2.66 19.34
N ALA A 86 2.04 3.69 19.83
CA ALA A 86 1.53 4.55 20.88
C ALA A 86 0.20 5.23 20.48
N THR A 87 0.09 5.72 19.24
CA THR A 87 -1.14 6.37 18.74
C THR A 87 -2.33 5.41 18.65
N LEU A 88 -2.08 4.15 18.30
CA LEU A 88 -3.11 3.11 18.28
C LEU A 88 -3.62 2.80 19.69
N HIS A 89 -2.70 2.69 20.68
CA HIS A 89 -3.07 2.43 22.07
C HIS A 89 -3.79 3.62 22.73
N SER A 90 -3.38 4.86 22.45
CA SER A 90 -4.04 6.06 22.98
C SER A 90 -5.45 6.27 22.42
N SER A 91 -5.75 5.72 21.24
CA SER A 91 -7.07 5.81 20.61
C SER A 91 -8.08 4.78 21.15
N THR A 92 -7.61 3.84 22.00
CA THR A 92 -8.42 2.80 22.65
C THR A 92 -8.66 3.03 24.14
N SER A 93 -8.32 4.22 24.67
CA SER A 93 -8.50 4.60 26.09
C SER A 93 -9.64 5.59 26.30
#